data_AF-A0A496WCN9-F1
#
_entry.id   AF-A0A496WCN9-F1
#
_cell.length_a   1.000
_cell.length_b   1.000
_cell.length_c   1.000
_cell.angle_alpha   90.00
_cell.angle_beta   90.00
_cell.angle_gamma   90.00
#
_symmetry.space_group_name_H-M   'P 1'
#
loop_
_entity.id
_entity.type
_entity.pdbx_description
1 polymer ?
#
loop_
_entity_poly.entity_id
_entity_poly.type
_entity_poly.pdbx_seq_one_letter_code
_entity_poly.pdbx_strand_id
1 'polypeptide(L)' 'MKTSFQIETLLQRLADILYAGIPRSRPSLRSLQNCKIVSHRGEHDNNSVMENTIAAFDRVVERGVWGIELDVRWT' A
#
# COMPACT_ATOMS: atom_id res chain seq x y z
N MET A 1 -11.45 -19.91 -15.76
CA MET A 1 -10.51 -18.87 -15.30
C MET A 1 -9.80 -19.15 -13.97
N LYS A 2 -9.97 -20.32 -13.29
CA LYS A 2 -9.29 -20.60 -12.01
C LYS A 2 -7.82 -21.00 -12.15
N THR A 3 -7.45 -21.69 -13.23
CA THR A 3 -6.09 -22.19 -13.46
C THR A 3 -5.06 -21.06 -13.63
N SER A 4 -5.44 -19.95 -14.28
CA SER A 4 -4.59 -18.76 -14.44
C SER A 4 -4.28 -18.11 -13.09
N PHE A 5 -5.28 -18.02 -12.21
CA PHE A 5 -5.13 -17.39 -10.89
C PHE A 5 -4.20 -18.20 -9.97
N GLN A 6 -4.25 -19.53 -10.05
CA GLN A 6 -3.37 -20.40 -9.25
C GLN A 6 -1.91 -20.31 -9.71
N ILE A 7 -1.66 -20.24 -11.02
CA ILE A 7 -0.31 -20.05 -11.57
C ILE A 7 0.24 -18.68 -11.16
N GLU A 8 -0.56 -17.62 -11.27
CA GLU A 8 -0.17 -16.28 -10.81
C GLU A 8 0.20 -16.28 -9.32
N THR A 9 -0.63 -16.87 -8.48
CA THR A 9 -0.37 -16.98 -7.04
C THR A 9 0.92 -17.74 -6.75
N LEU A 10 1.17 -18.84 -7.48
CA LEU A 10 2.41 -19.61 -7.34
C LEU A 10 3.63 -18.77 -7.73
N LEU A 11 3.56 -18.05 -8.86
CA LEU A 11 4.66 -17.21 -9.33
C LEU A 11 4.95 -16.06 -8.36
N GLN A 12 3.92 -15.40 -7.81
CA GLN A 12 4.08 -14.37 -6.78
C GLN A 12 4.77 -14.94 -5.53
N ARG A 13 4.31 -16.09 -5.02
CA ARG A 13 4.93 -16.75 -3.86
C ARG A 13 6.39 -17.12 -4.10
N LEU A 14 6.71 -17.62 -5.30
CA LEU A 14 8.09 -17.93 -5.67
C LEU A 14 8.95 -16.66 -5.68
N ALA A 15 8.44 -15.55 -6.23
CA ALA A 15 9.14 -14.27 -6.19
C ALA A 15 9.37 -13.81 -4.74
N ASP A 16 8.36 -13.88 -3.88
CA ASP A 16 8.49 -13.50 -2.46
C ASP A 16 9.58 -14.30 -1.74
N ILE A 17 9.64 -15.62 -1.96
CA ILE A 17 10.66 -16.50 -1.38
C ILE A 17 12.06 -16.13 -1.88
N LEU A 18 12.20 -15.91 -3.20
CA LEU A 18 13.48 -15.53 -3.80
C LEU A 18 13.96 -14.20 -3.23
N TYR A 19 13.09 -13.19 -3.14
CA TYR A 19 13.44 -11.88 -2.63
C TYR A 19 13.65 -11.85 -1.11
N ALA A 20 12.98 -12.72 -0.34
CA ALA A 20 13.24 -12.87 1.09
C ALA A 20 14.66 -13.39 1.37
N GLY A 21 15.22 -14.22 0.48
CA GLY A 21 16.58 -14.74 0.60
C GLY A 21 17.68 -13.80 0.11
N ILE A 22 17.36 -12.78 -0.68
CA ILE A 22 18.34 -11.83 -1.24
C ILE A 22 18.57 -10.71 -0.22
N PRO A 23 19.79 -10.54 0.33
CA PRO A 23 20.09 -9.42 1.22
C PRO A 23 19.87 -8.07 0.51
N ARG A 24 19.16 -7.16 1.17
CA ARG A 24 18.93 -5.78 0.68
C ARG A 24 19.68 -4.80 1.57
N SER A 25 20.26 -3.77 0.96
CA SER A 25 20.84 -2.66 1.71
C SER A 25 19.76 -2.00 2.56
N ARG A 26 20.05 -1.79 3.84
CA ARG A 26 19.15 -1.04 4.73
C ARG A 26 19.20 0.44 4.36
N PRO A 27 18.06 1.15 4.39
CA PRO A 27 18.07 2.60 4.20
C PRO A 27 18.93 3.26 5.29
N SER A 28 19.62 4.34 4.93
CA SER A 28 20.38 5.13 5.91
C SER A 28 19.43 5.73 6.96
N LEU A 29 19.94 6.05 8.15
CA LEU A 29 19.15 6.73 9.18
C LEU A 29 18.57 8.06 8.65
N ARG A 30 19.37 8.79 7.86
CA ARG A 30 18.93 10.02 7.19
C ARG A 30 17.77 9.77 6.23
N SER A 31 17.82 8.69 5.46
CA SER A 31 16.72 8.31 4.55
C SER A 31 15.44 7.97 5.32
N LEU A 32 15.56 7.27 6.46
CA LEU A 32 14.43 6.94 7.32
C LEU A 32 13.79 8.19 7.94
N GLN A 33 14.60 9.12 8.46
CA GLN A 33 14.11 10.37 9.05
C GLN A 33 13.39 11.27 8.04
N ASN A 34 13.77 11.20 6.76
CA ASN A 34 13.13 11.96 5.69
C ASN A 34 12.01 11.17 4.99
N CYS A 35 11.72 9.96 5.44
CA CYS A 35 10.66 9.13 4.88
C CYS A 35 9.30 9.77 5.17
N LYS A 36 8.43 9.75 4.16
CA LYS A 36 7.07 10.28 4.23
C LYS A 36 6.10 9.15 3.97
N ILE A 37 5.05 9.07 4.79
CA ILE A 37 4.01 8.04 4.65
C ILE A 37 2.86 8.62 3.82
N VAL A 38 2.44 7.87 2.80
CA VAL A 38 1.24 8.16 2.00
C VAL A 38 0.22 7.09 2.31
N SER A 39 -0.99 7.50 2.71
CA SER A 39 -2.10 6.59 2.97
C SER A 39 -2.76 6.21 1.63
N HIS A 40 -2.69 4.93 1.29
CA HIS A 40 -3.21 4.38 0.04
C HIS A 40 -4.74 4.36 0.07
N ARG A 41 -5.38 5.10 -0.84
CA ARG A 41 -6.84 5.31 -0.95
C ARG A 41 -7.50 5.87 0.31
N GLY A 42 -6.73 6.57 1.15
CA GLY A 42 -7.16 7.06 2.46
C GLY A 42 -7.04 6.02 3.58
N GLU A 43 -7.44 6.40 4.79
CA GLU A 43 -7.37 5.51 5.96
C GLU A 43 -8.72 4.79 6.14
N HIS A 44 -8.77 3.54 5.67
CA HIS A 44 -10.01 2.78 5.56
C HIS A 44 -9.86 1.35 6.06
N ASP A 45 -10.98 0.74 6.44
CA ASP A 45 -11.08 -0.68 6.82
C ASP A 45 -11.92 -1.49 5.81
N ASN A 46 -12.51 -0.81 4.81
CA ASN A 46 -13.45 -1.37 3.84
C ASN A 46 -14.64 -2.11 4.50
N ASN A 47 -15.00 -1.71 5.73
CA ASN A 47 -16.15 -2.20 6.47
C ASN A 47 -17.01 -1.04 6.98
N SER A 48 -16.43 -0.16 7.82
CA SER A 48 -17.07 1.02 8.39
C SER A 48 -16.73 2.30 7.62
N VAL A 49 -15.52 2.36 7.07
CA VAL A 49 -15.05 3.44 6.22
C VAL A 49 -14.48 2.83 4.96
N MET A 50 -15.04 3.24 3.83
CA MET A 50 -14.66 2.74 2.51
C MET A 50 -13.48 3.54 1.95
N GLU A 51 -12.65 2.88 1.17
CA GLU A 51 -11.58 3.50 0.39
C GLU A 51 -12.09 4.58 -0.57
N ASN A 52 -11.23 5.54 -0.94
CA ASN A 52 -11.54 6.66 -1.84
C ASN A 52 -12.77 7.50 -1.42
N THR A 53 -13.00 7.64 -0.11
CA THR A 53 -14.07 8.49 0.43
C THR A 53 -13.51 9.65 1.24
N ILE A 54 -14.29 10.72 1.37
CA ILE A 54 -13.93 11.86 2.22
C ILE A 54 -13.70 11.42 3.67
N ALA A 55 -14.50 10.49 4.21
CA ALA A 55 -14.31 9.95 5.56
C ALA A 55 -12.95 9.24 5.74
N ALA A 56 -12.45 8.54 4.72
CA ALA A 56 -11.12 7.96 4.74
C ALA A 56 -10.02 9.02 4.68
N PHE A 57 -10.27 10.13 3.97
CA PHE A 57 -9.34 11.25 3.86
C PHE A 57 -9.29 12.10 5.14
N ASP A 58 -10.42 12.33 5.79
CA ASP A 58 -10.50 13.06 7.07
C ASP A 58 -9.65 12.36 8.13
N ARG A 59 -9.74 11.03 8.22
CA ARG A 59 -8.90 10.22 9.12
C ARG A 59 -7.40 10.37 8.86
N VAL A 60 -6.99 10.55 7.60
CA VAL A 60 -5.58 10.80 7.25
C VAL A 60 -5.13 12.15 7.78
N VAL A 61 -5.93 13.19 7.54
CA VAL A 61 -5.62 14.56 8.00
C VAL A 61 -5.56 14.62 9.52
N GLU A 62 -6.53 14.03 10.21
CA GLU A 62 -6.58 13.94 11.68
C GLU A 62 -5.35 13.27 12.28
N ARG A 63 -4.80 12.25 11.60
CA ARG A 63 -3.61 11.52 12.04
C ARG A 63 -2.29 12.16 11.61
N GLY A 64 -2.34 13.25 10.85
CA GLY A 64 -1.14 13.96 10.36
C GLY A 64 -0.27 13.12 9.42
N VAL A 65 -0.86 12.18 8.66
CA VAL A 65 -0.12 11.42 7.65
C VAL A 65 0.25 12.35 6.49
N TRP A 66 1.46 12.18 5.92
CA TRP A 66 2.04 13.18 5.01
C TRP A 66 1.27 13.34 3.69
N GLY A 67 0.67 12.27 3.17
CA GLY A 67 -0.07 12.32 1.92
C GLY A 67 -1.21 11.32 1.84
N ILE A 68 -2.09 11.56 0.88
CA ILE A 68 -3.22 10.71 0.51
C ILE A 68 -3.03 10.32 -0.95
N GLU A 69 -3.14 9.03 -1.25
CA GLU A 69 -3.31 8.54 -2.62
C GLU A 69 -4.81 8.28 -2.87
N LEU A 70 -5.25 8.50 -4.11
CA LEU A 70 -6.63 8.27 -4.54
C LEU A 70 -6.70 7.91 -6.02
N ASP A 71 -7.76 7.19 -6.40
CA ASP A 71 -8.03 6.86 -7.80
C ASP A 71 -9.00 7.85 -8.46
N VAL A 72 -8.57 8.52 -9.53
CA VAL A 72 -9.45 9.35 -10.36
C VAL A 72 -9.97 8.55 -11.55
N ARG A 73 -11.26 8.66 -11.85
CA ARG A 73 -11.92 7.96 -12.97
C ARG A 73 -12.83 8.91 -13.75
N TRP A 74 -13.08 8.58 -15.02
CA TRP A 74 -14.05 9.27 -15.87
C TRP A 74 -15.49 8.84 -15.55
N THR A 75 -16.43 9.78 -15.67
CA THR A 75 -17.88 9.54 -15.56
C THR A 75 -18.49 9.14 -16.89
#